data_AF-A0A1Q4YKG2-F1
#
_entry.id   AF-A0A1Q4YKG2-F1
#
_cell.length_a   1.000
_cell.length_b   1.000
_cell.length_c   1.000
_cell.angle_alpha   90.00
_cell.angle_beta   90.00
_cell.angle_gamma   90.00
#
_symmetry.space_group_name_H-M   'P 1'
#
loop_
_entity.id
_entity.type
_entity.pdbx_description
1 polymer ?
#
loop_
_entity_poly.entity_id
_entity_poly.type
_entity_poly.pdbx_seq_one_letter_code
_entity_poly.pdbx_strand_id
1 'polypeptide(L)'
;MSVEVNIDSRFIERALRRPGGIGERLLRRRAAPVVRRAEQLAPGSMARGITLRVEGTGREMQAIITSTHPASLYVINGTRPHVIRPRRARALRFQAGGRTVFAARVNHPGNAANNFLARAVREAL
;
A
#
# COMPACT_ATOMS: atom_id res chain seq x y z
N MET A 1 -32.10 2.04 -41.85
CA MET A 1 -31.06 1.06 -42.21
C MET A 1 -30.07 1.01 -41.06
N SER A 2 -29.76 -0.18 -40.54
CA SER A 2 -28.72 -0.38 -39.53
C SER A 2 -27.54 -1.11 -40.18
N VAL A 3 -26.32 -0.74 -39.76
CA VAL A 3 -25.08 -1.45 -40.10
C VAL A 3 -24.55 -2.02 -38.80
N GLU A 4 -24.36 -3.34 -38.77
CA GLU A 4 -23.77 -4.04 -37.63
C GLU A 4 -22.35 -4.47 -37.95
N VAL A 5 -21.45 -4.22 -37.00
CA VAL A 5 -20.06 -4.69 -37.05
C VAL A 5 -19.84 -5.63 -35.88
N ASN A 6 -19.56 -6.89 -36.19
CA ASN A 6 -19.26 -7.92 -35.21
C ASN A 6 -17.75 -8.00 -34.97
N ILE A 7 -17.32 -7.76 -33.73
CA ILE A 7 -15.92 -7.89 -33.32
C ILE A 7 -15.77 -9.19 -32.53
N ASP A 8 -14.89 -10.08 -33.01
CA ASP A 8 -14.56 -11.33 -32.32
C ASP A 8 -13.87 -11.05 -30.98
N SER A 9 -14.37 -11.68 -29.91
CA SER A 9 -13.79 -11.60 -28.56
C SER A 9 -12.33 -12.05 -28.52
N ARG A 10 -11.89 -12.96 -29.41
CA ARG A 10 -10.49 -13.38 -29.54
C ARG A 10 -9.55 -12.27 -29.99
N PHE A 11 -10.07 -11.28 -30.73
CA PHE A 11 -9.30 -10.10 -31.10
C PHE A 11 -9.05 -9.22 -29.86
N ILE A 12 -10.10 -8.99 -29.08
CA ILE A 12 -10.02 -8.21 -27.82
C ILE A 12 -9.13 -8.91 -26.81
N GLU A 13 -9.28 -10.21 -26.59
CA GLU A 13 -8.44 -10.96 -25.67
C GLU A 13 -6.96 -10.89 -26.02
N ARG A 14 -6.60 -11.01 -27.31
CA ARG A 14 -5.22 -10.85 -27.78
C ARG A 14 -4.69 -9.44 -27.54
N ALA A 15 -5.52 -8.42 -27.76
CA ALA A 15 -5.14 -7.03 -27.51
C ALA A 15 -4.92 -6.74 -26.00
N LEU A 16 -5.71 -7.37 -25.12
CA LEU A 16 -5.59 -7.24 -23.67
C LEU A 16 -4.40 -8.03 -23.09
N ARG A 17 -4.03 -9.17 -23.69
CA ARG A 17 -2.93 -10.04 -23.22
C ARG A 17 -1.52 -9.51 -23.50
N ARG A 18 -1.34 -8.55 -24.43
CA ARG A 18 -0.01 -8.04 -24.79
C ARG A 18 0.64 -7.30 -23.62
N PRO A 19 1.89 -7.64 -23.22
CA PRO A 19 2.67 -6.83 -22.28
C PRO A 19 2.80 -5.40 -22.76
N GLY A 20 2.66 -4.43 -21.85
CA GLY A 20 2.59 -3.00 -22.18
C GLY A 20 1.36 -2.60 -23.02
N GLY A 21 0.44 -3.54 -23.27
CA GLY A 21 -0.73 -3.39 -24.13
C GLY A 21 -1.88 -2.63 -23.48
N ILE A 22 -3.05 -2.70 -24.12
CA ILE A 22 -4.24 -1.94 -23.70
C ILE A 22 -4.68 -2.34 -22.29
N GLY A 23 -4.66 -3.64 -21.97
CA GLY A 23 -5.05 -4.17 -20.66
C GLY A 23 -4.19 -3.62 -19.53
N GLU A 24 -2.86 -3.69 -19.68
CA GLU A 24 -1.92 -3.20 -18.67
C GLU A 24 -2.08 -1.68 -18.47
N ARG A 25 -2.13 -0.90 -19.56
CA ARG A 25 -2.30 0.56 -19.48
C ARG A 25 -3.61 0.93 -18.81
N LEU A 26 -4.69 0.22 -19.11
CA LEU A 26 -5.99 0.44 -18.48
C LEU A 26 -5.93 0.16 -16.97
N LEU A 27 -5.35 -0.98 -16.56
CA LEU A 27 -5.18 -1.32 -15.14
C LEU A 27 -4.32 -0.29 -14.42
N ARG A 28 -3.18 0.12 -14.99
CA ARG A 28 -2.33 1.17 -14.41
C ARG A 28 -3.11 2.48 -14.23
N ARG A 29 -3.87 2.89 -15.23
CA ARG A 29 -4.70 4.11 -15.17
C ARG A 29 -5.77 4.01 -14.08
N ARG A 30 -6.41 2.86 -13.92
CA ARG A 30 -7.44 2.62 -12.90
C ARG A 30 -6.86 2.46 -11.49
N ALA A 31 -5.65 1.92 -11.35
CA ALA A 31 -4.97 1.75 -10.07
C ALA A 31 -4.26 3.03 -9.58
N ALA A 32 -3.90 3.95 -10.49
CA ALA A 32 -3.16 5.17 -10.13
C ALA A 32 -3.85 6.06 -9.08
N PRO A 33 -5.18 6.28 -9.09
CA PRO A 33 -5.88 6.99 -8.02
C PRO A 33 -5.73 6.30 -6.65
N VAL A 34 -5.78 4.97 -6.61
CA VAL A 34 -5.61 4.18 -5.37
C VAL A 34 -4.21 4.40 -4.80
N VAL A 35 -3.17 4.40 -5.65
CA VAL A 35 -1.79 4.67 -5.23
C VAL A 35 -1.68 6.07 -4.62
N ARG A 36 -2.16 7.10 -5.34
CA ARG A 36 -2.13 8.49 -4.82
C ARG A 36 -2.88 8.62 -3.50
N ARG A 37 -4.02 7.94 -3.36
CA ARG A 37 -4.78 7.98 -2.13
C ARG A 37 -4.08 7.26 -0.99
N ALA A 38 -3.43 6.13 -1.29
CA ALA A 38 -2.61 5.42 -0.32
C ALA A 38 -1.42 6.27 0.15
N GLU A 39 -0.76 6.99 -0.75
CA GLU A 39 0.34 7.93 -0.42
C GLU A 39 -0.12 9.05 0.52
N GLN A 40 -1.30 9.63 0.27
CA GLN A 40 -1.87 10.66 1.13
C GLN A 40 -2.24 10.16 2.53
N LEU A 41 -2.71 8.90 2.62
CA LEU A 41 -3.16 8.30 3.88
C LEU A 41 -2.02 7.66 4.68
N ALA A 42 -0.88 7.40 4.05
CA ALA A 42 0.24 6.71 4.66
C ALA A 42 0.95 7.59 5.70
N PRO A 43 1.18 7.09 6.93
CA PRO A 43 1.80 7.89 7.98
C PRO A 43 3.31 8.03 7.78
N GLY A 44 3.83 9.20 8.14
CA GLY A 44 5.27 9.49 8.16
C GLY A 44 5.92 9.23 6.80
N SER A 45 6.99 8.43 6.79
CA SER A 45 7.75 8.11 5.57
C SER A 45 7.16 6.98 4.73
N MET A 46 6.06 6.35 5.16
CA MET A 46 5.54 5.14 4.48
C MET A 46 5.08 5.42 3.05
N ALA A 47 4.63 6.64 2.75
CA ALA A 47 4.23 7.04 1.40
C ALA A 47 5.31 6.75 0.34
N ARG A 48 6.59 6.95 0.69
CA ARG A 48 7.73 6.71 -0.21
C ARG A 48 7.93 5.24 -0.60
N GLY A 49 7.34 4.32 0.16
CA GLY A 49 7.44 2.88 -0.07
C GLY A 49 6.24 2.29 -0.80
N ILE A 50 5.29 3.09 -1.27
CA ILE A 50 4.12 2.58 -1.99
C ILE A 50 4.49 2.36 -3.44
N THR A 51 4.21 1.16 -3.95
CA THR A 51 4.57 0.75 -5.31
C THR A 51 3.39 0.08 -5.99
N LEU A 52 3.34 0.21 -7.32
CA LEU A 52 2.34 -0.43 -8.18
C LEU A 52 3.03 -1.32 -9.20
N ARG A 53 2.66 -2.60 -9.21
CA ARG A 53 3.02 -3.56 -10.25
C ARG A 53 1.76 -4.01 -10.97
N VAL A 54 1.86 -4.25 -12.27
CA VAL A 54 0.79 -4.91 -13.03
C VAL A 54 1.40 -6.17 -13.61
N GLU A 55 0.75 -7.28 -13.35
CA GLU A 55 1.26 -8.63 -13.66
C GLU A 55 0.12 -9.51 -14.13
N GLY A 56 0.46 -10.64 -14.75
CA GLY A 56 -0.50 -11.61 -15.29
C GLY A 56 -0.79 -11.38 -16.78
N THR A 57 -1.61 -12.26 -17.36
CA THR A 57 -2.01 -12.19 -18.77
C THR A 57 -3.51 -12.38 -18.93
N GLY A 58 -4.12 -11.66 -19.88
CA GLY A 58 -5.53 -11.82 -20.23
C GLY A 58 -6.46 -11.59 -19.05
N ARG A 59 -7.25 -12.60 -18.68
CA ARG A 59 -8.25 -12.54 -17.59
C ARG A 59 -7.63 -12.53 -16.19
N GLU A 60 -6.37 -12.94 -16.05
CA GLU A 60 -5.66 -12.98 -14.75
C GLU A 60 -4.80 -11.71 -14.50
N MET A 61 -4.88 -10.73 -15.41
CA MET A 61 -4.09 -9.51 -15.26
C MET A 61 -4.61 -8.69 -14.08
N GLN A 62 -3.71 -8.33 -13.16
CA GLN A 62 -4.06 -7.64 -11.92
C GLN A 62 -3.07 -6.52 -11.59
N ALA A 63 -3.57 -5.51 -10.89
CA ALA A 63 -2.77 -4.44 -10.31
C ALA A 63 -2.47 -4.75 -8.84
N ILE A 64 -1.19 -4.84 -8.49
CA ILE A 64 -0.70 -5.16 -7.16
C ILE A 64 -0.10 -3.88 -6.56
N ILE A 65 -0.67 -3.43 -5.45
CA ILE A 65 -0.18 -2.27 -4.69
C ILE A 65 0.47 -2.77 -3.41
N THR A 66 1.74 -2.40 -3.20
CA THR A 66 2.54 -2.88 -2.06
C THR A 66 3.14 -1.71 -1.30
N SER A 67 3.16 -1.81 0.04
CA SER A 67 3.95 -0.93 0.90
C SER A 67 5.23 -1.64 1.32
N THR A 68 6.39 -1.14 0.88
CA THR A 68 7.71 -1.73 1.15
C THR A 68 8.32 -1.27 2.47
N HIS A 69 7.68 -0.35 3.19
CA HIS A 69 8.22 0.18 4.44
C HIS A 69 8.23 -0.93 5.51
N PRO A 70 9.34 -1.15 6.24
CA PRO A 70 9.47 -2.28 7.18
C PRO A 70 8.45 -2.25 8.32
N ALA A 71 7.99 -1.06 8.71
CA ALA A 71 6.97 -0.90 9.74
C ALA A 71 5.52 -1.03 9.25
N SER A 72 5.27 -1.24 7.94
CA SER A 72 3.91 -1.25 7.37
C SER A 72 3.01 -2.28 8.04
N LEU A 73 3.53 -3.49 8.29
CA LEU A 73 2.77 -4.58 8.90
C LEU A 73 2.22 -4.19 10.27
N TYR A 74 3.05 -3.55 11.10
CA TYR A 74 2.66 -3.12 12.45
C TYR A 74 1.68 -1.96 12.45
N VAL A 75 1.73 -1.09 11.44
CA VAL A 75 0.75 0.00 11.31
C VAL A 75 -0.57 -0.52 10.77
N ILE A 76 -0.55 -1.35 9.74
CA ILE A 76 -1.75 -1.90 9.10
C ILE A 76 -2.54 -2.77 10.08
N ASN A 77 -1.86 -3.63 10.84
CA ASN A 77 -2.51 -4.54 11.77
C ASN A 77 -2.62 -4.01 13.21
N GLY A 78 -1.93 -2.90 13.51
CA GLY A 78 -1.75 -2.44 14.88
C GLY A 78 -0.78 -3.32 15.67
N THR A 79 -0.55 -2.95 16.93
CA THR A 79 0.28 -3.70 17.88
C THR A 79 -0.44 -3.82 19.21
N ARG A 80 -0.30 -4.97 19.88
CA ARG A 80 -0.78 -5.18 21.25
C ARG A 80 0.08 -4.40 22.26
N PRO A 81 -0.41 -4.16 23.48
CA PRO A 81 0.43 -3.67 24.57
C PRO A 81 1.70 -4.51 24.71
N HIS A 82 2.86 -3.85 24.83
CA HIS A 82 4.16 -4.53 24.91
C HIS A 82 5.22 -3.67 25.59
N VAL A 83 6.24 -4.32 26.13
CA VAL A 83 7.38 -3.62 26.74
C VAL A 83 8.44 -3.36 25.68
N ILE A 84 8.87 -2.11 25.57
CA ILE A 84 10.02 -1.69 24.76
C ILE A 84 11.23 -1.57 25.67
N ARG A 85 12.31 -2.25 25.30
CA ARG A 85 13.59 -2.25 26.04
C ARG A 85 14.77 -2.05 25.08
N PRO A 86 15.85 -1.39 25.52
CA PRO A 86 17.04 -1.24 24.71
C PRO A 86 17.68 -2.61 24.47
N ARG A 87 18.18 -2.86 23.25
CA ARG A 87 18.82 -4.15 22.89
C ARG A 87 20.33 -4.14 23.12
N ARG A 88 21.01 -3.06 22.73
CA ARG A 88 22.48 -2.89 22.80
C ARG A 88 22.91 -1.67 23.60
N ALA A 89 21.96 -0.88 24.10
CA ALA A 89 22.21 0.36 24.84
C ALA A 89 21.78 0.20 26.30
N ARG A 90 22.25 1.11 27.17
CA ARG A 90 21.92 1.10 28.60
C ARG A 90 20.51 1.65 28.90
N ALA A 91 20.01 2.56 28.07
CA ALA A 91 18.70 3.19 28.23
C ALA A 91 18.13 3.64 26.88
N LEU A 92 16.80 3.81 26.84
CA LEU A 92 16.09 4.53 25.79
C LEU A 92 16.20 6.04 26.06
N ARG A 93 16.21 6.87 25.01
CA ARG A 93 16.28 8.33 25.09
C ARG A 93 15.12 8.96 24.33
N PHE A 94 14.45 9.91 24.96
CA PHE A 94 13.32 10.64 24.39
C PHE A 94 13.51 12.15 24.58
N GLN A 95 12.90 12.96 23.71
CA GLN A 95 12.63 14.36 23.99
C GLN A 95 11.17 14.50 24.39
N ALA A 96 10.92 14.98 25.60
CA ALA A 96 9.56 15.15 26.15
C ALA A 96 9.50 16.45 26.95
N GLY A 97 8.54 17.33 26.61
CA GLY A 97 8.38 18.62 27.28
C GLY A 97 9.63 19.51 27.25
N GLY A 98 10.39 19.49 26.14
CA GLY A 98 11.64 20.24 25.99
C GLY A 98 12.84 19.68 26.78
N ARG A 99 12.70 18.52 27.44
CA ARG A 99 13.76 17.88 28.21
C ARG A 99 14.13 16.53 27.60
N THR A 100 15.38 16.14 27.77
CA THR A 100 15.85 14.80 27.45
C THR A 100 15.52 13.86 28.60
N VAL A 101 14.75 12.81 28.32
CA VAL A 101 14.32 11.80 29.29
C VAL A 101 14.93 10.45 28.94
N PHE A 102 15.42 9.73 29.95
CA PHE A 102 15.95 8.37 29.81
C PHE A 102 15.07 7.36 30.53
N ALA A 103 14.89 6.18 29.92
CA ALA A 103 14.12 5.10 30.52
C ALA A 103 14.78 3.74 30.27
N ALA A 104 14.82 2.88 31.29
CA ALA A 104 15.30 1.50 31.13
C ALA A 104 14.29 0.64 30.32
N ARG A 105 12.99 0.95 30.42
CA ARG A 105 11.91 0.31 29.66
C ARG A 105 10.73 1.26 29.48
N VAL A 106 9.90 1.00 28.49
CA VAL A 106 8.60 1.65 28.27
C VAL A 106 7.52 0.58 28.18
N ASN A 107 6.45 0.70 28.98
CA ASN A 107 5.24 -0.10 28.83
C ASN A 107 4.36 0.55 27.77
N HIS A 108 4.51 0.15 26.52
CA HIS A 108 3.77 0.71 25.40
C HIS A 108 2.34 0.15 25.39
N PRO A 109 1.28 0.97 25.30
CA PRO A 109 -0.11 0.50 25.30
C PRO A 109 -0.47 -0.28 24.02
N GLY A 110 0.39 -0.23 23.01
CA GLY A 110 0.12 -0.75 21.68
C GLY A 110 -0.35 0.37 20.76
N ASN A 111 -0.63 0.02 19.50
CA ASN A 111 -1.13 0.93 18.50
C ASN A 111 -2.41 0.35 17.88
N ALA A 112 -3.40 1.21 17.68
CA ALA A 112 -4.58 0.84 16.89
C ALA A 112 -4.19 0.57 15.43
N ALA A 113 -4.91 -0.34 14.79
CA ALA A 113 -4.72 -0.67 13.38
C ALA A 113 -5.09 0.52 12.47
N ASN A 114 -4.22 0.81 11.51
CA ASN A 114 -4.45 1.80 10.47
C ASN A 114 -4.15 1.18 9.10
N ASN A 115 -5.13 0.48 8.54
CA ASN A 115 -5.01 -0.13 7.22
C ASN A 115 -5.28 0.91 6.11
N PHE A 116 -4.30 1.78 5.90
CA PHE A 116 -4.37 2.86 4.92
C PHE A 116 -4.47 2.35 3.47
N LEU A 117 -3.93 1.17 3.15
CA LEU A 117 -4.04 0.56 1.82
C LEU A 117 -5.49 0.14 1.53
N ALA A 118 -6.13 -0.59 2.45
CA ALA A 118 -7.52 -1.00 2.27
C ALA A 118 -8.46 0.21 2.24
N ARG A 119 -8.17 1.25 3.03
CA ARG A 119 -8.91 2.51 2.99
C ARG A 119 -8.76 3.22 1.65
N ALA A 120 -7.55 3.28 1.11
CA ALA A 120 -7.30 3.88 -0.20
C ALA A 120 -8.08 3.18 -1.32
N VAL A 121 -8.18 1.85 -1.29
CA VAL A 121 -8.99 1.09 -2.25
C VAL A 121 -10.47 1.49 -2.16
N ARG A 122 -11.03 1.54 -0.95
CA ARG A 122 -12.45 1.91 -0.73
C ARG A 122 -12.78 3.36 -1.09
N GLU A 123 -11.81 4.26 -1.04
CA GLU A 123 -12.03 5.69 -1.29
C GLU A 123 -11.74 6.12 -2.74
N ALA A 124 -10.98 5.31 -3.49
CA ALA A 124 -10.51 5.67 -4.83
C ALA A 124 -11.09 4.81 -5.96
N LEU A 125 -11.83 3.74 -5.64
CA LEU A 125 -12.62 2.93 -6.56
C LEU A 125 -14.10 3.10 -6.24
#